data_AF-A0AA95NB40-F1
#
_entry.id   AF-A0AA95NB40-F1
#
_cell.length_a   1.000
_cell.length_b   1.000
_cell.length_c   1.000
_cell.angle_alpha   90.00
_cell.angle_beta   90.00
_cell.angle_gamma   90.00
#
_symmetry.space_group_name_H-M   'P 1'
#
loop_
_entity.id
_entity.type
_entity.pdbx_description
1 polymer ?
#
loop_
_entity_poly.entity_id
_entity_poly.type
_entity_poly.pdbx_seq_one_letter_code
_entity_poly.pdbx_strand_id
1 'polypeptide(L)'
;MGKGGSRLGAGRPGWRGKTEHCRSLDVRRFASANMLRTGMWSWQWRDAVTGEEVASIGVIGQTYSVVLAYTAGGEAIRTRVPIVRTDCGFGGSRPWFACPSCSRRVALLFLRSRHFACRHCHRLSYGSQAADLCGRAWRRQRKIEARLGPDWRRPPHMHLKTYERLLKAILACERQRDAWLSGAVARLMGGLEALQKRFPNLIGVSD
;
A
#
# COMPACT_ATOMS: atom_id res chain seq x y z
N MET A 1 -19.09 -11.48 -24.25
CA MET A 1 -18.33 -11.06 -23.04
C MET A 1 -16.91 -10.71 -23.47
N GLY A 2 -16.50 -9.44 -23.34
CA GLY A 2 -15.17 -9.00 -23.78
C GLY A 2 -14.06 -9.63 -22.93
N LYS A 3 -13.18 -10.43 -23.55
CA LYS A 3 -11.92 -10.87 -22.94
C LYS A 3 -11.07 -9.62 -22.70
N GLY A 4 -10.87 -9.25 -21.44
CA GLY A 4 -10.05 -8.08 -21.08
C GLY A 4 -8.66 -8.21 -21.69
N GLY A 5 -8.32 -7.31 -22.61
CA GLY A 5 -7.04 -7.31 -23.31
C GLY A 5 -5.86 -6.95 -22.40
N SER A 6 -4.76 -7.67 -22.53
CA SER A 6 -3.48 -7.40 -21.89
C SER A 6 -2.69 -6.35 -22.69
N ARG A 7 -2.59 -5.12 -22.18
CA ARG A 7 -1.69 -4.10 -22.74
C ARG A 7 -0.42 -3.98 -21.89
N LEU A 8 0.74 -4.23 -22.50
CA LEU A 8 2.06 -3.93 -21.93
C LEU A 8 2.14 -2.41 -21.66
N GLY A 9 2.63 -2.01 -20.49
CA GLY A 9 2.72 -0.59 -20.09
C GLY A 9 1.41 0.06 -19.60
N ALA A 10 0.33 -0.69 -19.40
CA ALA A 10 -0.94 -0.15 -18.90
C ALA A 10 -0.92 0.35 -17.43
N GLY A 11 0.19 0.15 -16.71
CA GLY A 11 0.42 0.84 -15.46
C GLY A 11 0.88 2.26 -15.77
N ARG A 12 -0.04 3.23 -15.81
CA ARG A 12 0.37 4.64 -15.76
C ARG A 12 0.93 4.91 -14.35
N PRO A 13 2.16 5.42 -14.19
CA PRO A 13 2.59 5.99 -12.93
C PRO A 13 1.63 7.13 -12.61
N GLY A 14 0.61 6.85 -11.80
CA GLY A 14 -0.32 7.90 -11.40
C GLY A 14 0.46 8.91 -10.56
N TRP A 15 0.43 10.19 -10.94
CA TRP A 15 0.99 11.33 -10.19
C TRP A 15 0.54 11.36 -8.71
N ARG A 16 -0.57 10.69 -8.40
CA ARG A 16 -1.05 10.47 -7.04
C ARG A 16 -0.07 9.63 -6.23
N GLY A 17 0.40 10.20 -5.12
CA GLY A 17 1.13 9.48 -4.07
C GLY A 17 0.39 8.21 -3.61
N LYS A 18 1.14 7.22 -3.14
CA LYS A 18 0.59 5.92 -2.73
C LYS A 18 0.32 5.88 -1.23
N THR A 19 -0.79 5.27 -0.85
CA THR A 19 -1.18 5.13 0.56
C THR A 19 -0.16 4.37 1.39
N GLU A 20 0.54 3.40 0.78
CA GLU A 20 1.55 2.55 1.41
C GLU A 20 2.81 3.32 1.82
N HIS A 21 3.04 4.50 1.25
CA HIS A 21 4.17 5.37 1.60
C HIS A 21 3.80 6.43 2.65
N CYS A 22 2.55 6.42 3.14
CA CYS A 22 2.09 7.37 4.14
C CYS A 22 1.96 6.67 5.49
N ARG A 23 2.37 7.35 6.57
CA ARG A 23 1.99 6.94 7.93
C ARG A 23 0.48 6.99 8.05
N SER A 24 -0.14 5.88 8.42
CA SER A 24 -1.60 5.75 8.50
C SER A 24 -2.08 5.36 9.89
N LEU A 25 -3.25 5.88 10.27
CA LEU A 25 -4.00 5.45 11.44
C LEU A 25 -5.16 4.58 11.00
N ASP A 26 -5.40 3.49 11.73
CA ASP A 26 -6.50 2.57 11.48
C ASP A 26 -7.42 2.51 12.70
N VAL A 27 -8.67 2.94 12.53
CA VAL A 27 -9.67 2.97 13.60
C VAL A 27 -9.92 1.59 14.19
N ARG A 28 -9.73 0.52 13.40
CA ARG A 28 -9.93 -0.86 13.85
C ARG A 28 -8.80 -1.28 14.78
N ARG A 29 -7.57 -0.86 14.49
CA ARG A 29 -6.42 -1.10 15.37
C ARG A 29 -6.52 -0.29 16.66
N PHE A 30 -7.02 0.94 16.56
CA PHE A 30 -7.33 1.75 17.75
C PHE A 30 -8.40 1.09 18.61
N ALA A 31 -9.47 0.58 17.99
CA ALA A 31 -10.54 -0.13 18.68
C ALA A 31 -10.04 -1.41 19.38
N SER A 32 -9.24 -2.23 18.69
CA SER A 32 -8.67 -3.46 19.27
C SER A 32 -7.69 -3.18 20.40
N ALA A 33 -7.01 -2.03 20.36
CA ALA A 33 -6.10 -1.58 21.42
C ALA A 33 -6.80 -0.74 22.51
N ASN A 34 -8.15 -0.69 22.53
CA ASN A 34 -8.96 0.10 23.46
C ASN A 34 -8.69 1.62 23.47
N MET A 35 -8.00 2.16 22.46
CA MET A 35 -7.61 3.57 22.37
C MET A 35 -8.79 4.52 22.06
N LEU A 36 -9.95 3.97 21.72
CA LEU A 36 -11.19 4.73 21.51
C LEU A 36 -11.95 5.02 22.82
N ARG A 37 -11.53 4.42 23.94
CA ARG A 37 -12.09 4.71 25.26
C ARG A 37 -11.43 5.98 25.82
N THR A 38 -12.14 6.67 26.71
CA THR A 38 -11.60 7.84 27.41
C THR A 38 -10.28 7.50 28.09
N GLY A 39 -9.23 8.25 27.76
CA GLY A 39 -7.88 7.98 28.26
C GLY A 39 -6.79 8.55 27.37
N MET A 40 -5.55 8.48 27.82
CA MET A 40 -4.36 8.87 27.06
C MET A 40 -3.62 7.61 26.62
N TRP A 41 -3.27 7.57 25.34
CA TRP A 41 -2.60 6.44 24.70
C TRP A 41 -1.48 6.96 23.80
N SER A 42 -0.57 6.06 23.40
CA SER A 42 0.43 6.34 22.37
C SER A 42 0.24 5.40 21.17
N TRP A 43 0.50 5.92 19.98
CA TRP A 43 0.54 5.13 18.75
C TRP A 43 1.92 5.24 18.13
N GLN A 44 2.51 4.10 17.74
CA GLN A 44 3.84 4.01 17.16
C GLN A 44 3.77 3.36 15.78
N TRP A 45 4.59 3.87 14.85
CA TRP A 45 4.96 3.15 13.63
C TRP A 45 6.37 2.62 13.81
N ARG A 46 6.55 1.34 13.47
CA ARG A 46 7.83 0.66 13.54
C ARG A 46 8.30 0.25 12.17
N ASP A 47 9.61 0.22 11.97
CA ASP A 47 10.22 -0.35 10.79
C ASP A 47 9.93 -1.86 10.75
N ALA A 48 9.55 -2.38 9.59
CA ALA A 48 9.14 -3.77 9.46
C ALA A 48 10.33 -4.75 9.44
N VAL A 49 11.54 -4.25 9.16
CA VAL A 49 12.78 -5.03 9.08
C VAL A 49 13.53 -4.93 10.39
N THR A 50 13.76 -3.72 10.91
CA THR A 50 14.56 -3.51 12.13
C THR A 50 13.73 -3.53 13.43
N GLY A 51 12.42 -3.29 13.35
CA GLY A 51 11.53 -3.22 14.53
C GLY A 51 11.64 -1.91 15.33
N GLU A 52 12.51 -1.00 14.93
CA GLU A 52 12.76 0.27 15.58
C GLU A 52 11.58 1.25 15.41
N GLU A 53 11.41 2.15 16.37
CA GLU A 53 10.39 3.20 16.28
C GLU A 53 10.76 4.24 15.22
N VAL A 54 9.89 4.41 14.23
CA VAL A 54 10.07 5.36 13.11
C VAL A 54 9.33 6.68 13.37
N ALA A 55 8.28 6.65 14.19
CA ALA A 55 7.56 7.80 14.69
C ALA A 55 6.52 7.38 15.73
N SER A 56 6.08 8.32 16.54
CA SER A 56 4.95 8.17 17.44
C SER A 56 4.06 9.40 17.49
N ILE A 57 2.81 9.18 17.92
CA ILE A 57 1.87 10.24 18.28
C ILE A 57 1.17 9.92 19.61
N GLY A 58 0.73 10.95 20.32
CA GLY A 58 -0.23 10.82 21.41
C GLY A 58 -1.66 10.72 20.87
N VAL A 59 -2.48 9.92 21.54
CA VAL A 59 -3.89 9.70 21.22
C VAL A 59 -4.71 9.86 22.49
N ILE A 60 -5.54 10.90 22.57
CA ILE A 60 -6.46 11.12 23.67
C ILE A 60 -7.83 10.61 23.22
N GLY A 61 -8.27 9.48 23.77
CA GLY A 61 -9.61 8.96 23.55
C GLY A 61 -10.65 9.79 24.29
N GLN A 62 -11.80 10.00 23.65
CA GLN A 62 -12.99 10.65 24.19
C GLN A 62 -14.22 9.86 23.73
N THR A 63 -15.39 10.11 24.34
CA THR A 63 -16.62 9.35 24.06
C THR A 63 -16.98 9.23 22.58
N TYR A 64 -16.81 10.30 21.81
CA TYR A 64 -17.20 10.37 20.38
C TYR A 64 -16.08 10.87 19.46
N SER A 65 -14.84 10.91 19.94
CA SER A 65 -13.70 11.42 19.18
C SER A 65 -12.38 10.94 19.76
N VAL A 66 -11.33 11.06 18.96
CA VAL A 66 -9.95 11.01 19.45
C VAL A 66 -9.27 12.33 19.15
N VAL A 67 -8.41 12.81 20.05
CA VAL A 67 -7.51 13.94 19.77
C VAL A 67 -6.13 13.37 19.52
N LEU A 68 -5.61 13.64 18.33
CA LEU A 68 -4.24 13.29 17.94
C LEU A 68 -3.31 14.42 18.36
N ALA A 69 -2.25 14.11 19.09
CA ALA A 69 -1.22 15.07 19.50
C ALA A 69 0.14 14.63 18.95
N TYR A 70 0.77 15.46 18.11
CA TYR A 70 1.99 15.07 17.39
C TYR A 70 2.78 16.29 16.91
N THR A 71 4.04 16.07 16.55
CA THR A 71 4.90 17.09 15.95
C THR A 71 5.07 16.82 14.46
N ALA A 72 4.90 17.84 13.62
CA ALA A 72 5.16 17.73 12.19
C ALA A 72 5.76 19.02 11.64
N GLY A 73 6.97 18.94 11.06
CA GLY A 73 7.70 20.12 10.58
C GLY A 73 8.13 21.06 11.71
N GLY A 74 8.47 20.52 12.88
CA GLY A 74 8.89 21.30 14.05
C GLY A 74 7.75 21.87 14.90
N GLU A 75 6.51 21.84 14.42
CA GLU A 75 5.36 22.40 15.12
C GLU A 75 4.55 21.32 15.85
N ALA A 76 4.14 21.61 17.08
CA ALA A 76 3.22 20.78 17.84
C ALA A 76 1.78 20.99 17.33
N ILE A 77 1.12 19.91 16.95
CA ILE A 77 -0.19 19.90 16.33
C ILE A 77 -1.14 19.05 17.18
N ARG A 78 -2.35 19.58 17.42
CA ARG A 78 -3.47 18.83 17.99
C ARG A 78 -4.63 18.79 17.00
N THR A 79 -5.12 17.60 16.68
CA THR A 79 -6.23 17.42 15.73
C THR A 79 -7.32 16.55 16.33
N ARG A 80 -8.53 17.10 16.46
CA ARG A 80 -9.71 16.32 16.85
C ARG A 80 -10.24 15.54 15.65
N VAL A 81 -10.47 14.25 15.83
CA VAL A 81 -11.02 13.33 14.84
C VAL A 81 -12.27 12.68 15.42
N PRO A 82 -13.47 12.98 14.91
CA PRO A 82 -14.70 12.33 15.39
C PRO A 82 -14.70 10.82 15.09
N ILE A 83 -15.34 10.06 15.97
CA ILE A 83 -15.58 8.62 15.82
C ILE A 83 -17.07 8.41 15.58
N VAL A 84 -17.40 7.82 14.44
CA VAL A 84 -18.77 7.45 14.08
C VAL A 84 -18.90 5.94 14.15
N ARG A 85 -20.04 5.44 14.62
CA ARG A 85 -20.30 4.00 14.70
C ARG A 85 -21.40 3.61 13.72
N THR A 86 -21.39 2.36 13.30
CA THR A 86 -22.46 1.77 12.48
C THR A 86 -22.80 0.43 13.09
N ASP A 87 -24.08 0.20 13.30
CA ASP A 87 -24.55 -1.04 13.92
C ASP A 87 -24.33 -2.22 12.98
N CYS A 88 -23.99 -3.36 13.59
CA CYS A 88 -23.76 -4.61 12.87
C CYS A 88 -24.99 -5.52 13.06
N GLY A 89 -25.48 -6.12 11.98
CA GLY A 89 -26.70 -6.97 12.01
C GLY A 89 -26.63 -8.23 12.88
N PHE A 90 -25.44 -8.62 13.35
CA PHE A 90 -25.22 -9.76 14.25
C PHE A 90 -24.77 -9.32 15.66
N GLY A 91 -25.01 -8.05 16.02
CA GLY A 91 -24.59 -7.46 17.30
C GLY A 91 -23.26 -6.69 17.20
N GLY A 92 -23.11 -5.71 18.10
CA GLY A 92 -21.95 -4.81 18.16
C GLY A 92 -22.01 -3.65 17.17
N SER A 93 -20.94 -2.85 17.14
CA SER A 93 -20.86 -1.65 16.30
C SER A 93 -19.47 -1.46 15.72
N ARG A 94 -19.41 -1.14 14.43
CA ARG A 94 -18.17 -0.87 13.69
C ARG A 94 -17.78 0.60 13.82
N PRO A 95 -16.61 0.92 14.41
CA PRO A 95 -16.14 2.30 14.49
C PRO A 95 -15.51 2.77 13.17
N TRP A 96 -15.65 4.06 12.90
CA TRP A 96 -15.12 4.78 11.75
C TRP A 96 -14.54 6.10 12.22
N PHE A 97 -13.45 6.56 11.60
CA PHE A 97 -13.09 7.96 11.70
C PHE A 97 -14.02 8.79 10.81
N ALA A 98 -14.44 9.96 11.27
CA ALA A 98 -14.89 11.02 10.38
C ALA A 98 -13.64 11.82 9.96
N CYS A 99 -13.40 11.92 8.65
CA CYS A 99 -12.26 12.65 8.14
C CYS A 99 -12.31 14.13 8.57
N PRO A 100 -11.25 14.70 9.18
CA PRO A 100 -11.26 16.10 9.63
C PRO A 100 -11.53 17.13 8.52
N SER A 101 -11.17 16.80 7.27
CA SER A 101 -11.29 17.74 6.14
C SER A 101 -12.58 17.60 5.33
N CYS A 102 -13.24 16.44 5.34
CA CYS A 102 -14.42 16.20 4.49
C CYS A 102 -15.54 15.41 5.18
N SER A 103 -15.40 15.13 6.47
CA SER A 103 -16.35 14.41 7.33
C SER A 103 -16.76 13.01 6.86
N ARG A 104 -16.19 12.51 5.76
CA ARG A 104 -16.44 11.14 5.27
C ARG A 104 -16.03 10.11 6.32
N ARG A 105 -16.88 9.10 6.49
CA ARG A 105 -16.59 7.91 7.30
C ARG A 105 -15.51 7.08 6.61
N VAL A 106 -14.38 6.89 7.26
CA VAL A 106 -13.22 6.14 6.74
C VAL A 106 -12.59 5.29 7.82
N ALA A 107 -12.04 4.14 7.44
CA ALA A 107 -11.28 3.31 8.36
C ALA A 107 -9.85 3.83 8.57
N LEU A 108 -9.32 4.54 7.57
CA LEU A 108 -7.92 4.98 7.51
C LEU A 108 -7.81 6.50 7.34
N LEU A 109 -6.94 7.10 8.15
CA LEU A 109 -6.41 8.45 7.94
C LEU A 109 -4.92 8.37 7.63
N PHE A 110 -4.45 9.25 6.76
CA PHE A 110 -3.06 9.30 6.30
C PHE A 110 -2.44 10.64 6.67
N LEU A 111 -1.23 10.62 7.21
CA LEU A 111 -0.43 11.83 7.44
C LEU A 111 0.23 12.25 6.13
N ARG A 112 -0.10 13.46 5.66
CA ARG A 112 0.56 14.11 4.51
C ARG A 112 0.44 15.63 4.69
N SER A 113 1.46 16.37 4.27
CA SER A 113 1.50 17.83 4.41
C SER A 113 1.17 18.29 5.84
N ARG A 114 1.78 17.62 6.83
CA ARG A 114 1.64 17.88 8.28
C ARG A 114 0.26 17.62 8.91
N HIS A 115 -0.72 17.07 8.19
CA HIS A 115 -2.03 16.77 8.77
C HIS A 115 -2.63 15.41 8.36
N PHE A 116 -3.46 14.86 9.25
CA PHE A 116 -4.20 13.62 8.99
C PHE A 116 -5.49 13.88 8.22
N ALA A 117 -5.64 13.26 7.05
CA ALA A 117 -6.88 13.27 6.27
C ALA A 117 -7.09 11.95 5.52
N CYS A 118 -8.27 11.79 4.91
CA CYS A 118 -8.57 10.57 4.15
C CYS A 118 -7.83 10.56 2.81
N ARG A 119 -7.80 9.38 2.17
CA ARG A 119 -7.18 9.20 0.84
C ARG A 119 -7.74 10.13 -0.23
N HIS A 120 -9.01 10.53 -0.14
CA HIS A 120 -9.63 11.39 -1.14
C HIS A 120 -9.14 12.84 -1.03
N CYS A 121 -9.07 13.37 0.20
CA CYS A 121 -8.54 14.71 0.47
C CYS A 121 -7.07 14.80 0.08
N HIS A 122 -6.27 13.80 0.46
CA HIS A 122 -4.85 13.72 0.10
C HIS A 122 -4.58 13.25 -1.34
N ARG A 123 -5.65 13.04 -2.13
CA ARG A 123 -5.57 12.57 -3.52
C ARG A 123 -4.74 11.31 -3.69
N LEU A 124 -4.69 10.43 -2.68
CA LEU A 124 -3.91 9.20 -2.65
C LEU A 124 -4.60 8.08 -3.44
N SER A 125 -3.76 7.24 -4.07
CA SER A 125 -4.18 5.99 -4.69
C SER A 125 -3.60 4.81 -3.91
N TYR A 126 -4.26 3.66 -3.92
CA TYR A 126 -3.61 2.45 -3.46
C TYR A 126 -2.52 2.06 -4.46
N GLY A 127 -1.34 1.66 -4.00
CA GLY A 127 -0.30 1.08 -4.84
C GLY A 127 -0.81 -0.12 -5.64
N SER A 128 -1.79 -0.84 -5.07
CA SER A 128 -2.48 -1.92 -5.78
C SER A 128 -3.23 -1.48 -7.04
N GLN A 129 -3.70 -0.23 -7.10
CA GLN A 129 -4.43 0.38 -8.22
C GLN A 129 -3.51 0.96 -9.31
N ALA A 130 -2.23 1.19 -8.98
CA ALA A 130 -1.24 1.74 -9.91
C ALA A 130 -0.22 0.70 -10.39
N ALA A 131 -0.30 -0.53 -9.91
CA ALA A 131 0.66 -1.55 -10.34
C ALA A 131 0.44 -1.91 -11.81
N ASP A 132 1.55 -1.88 -12.52
CA ASP A 132 1.67 -2.46 -13.84
C ASP A 132 1.50 -3.98 -13.81
N LEU A 133 1.66 -4.61 -14.97
CA LEU A 133 1.58 -6.07 -15.08
C LEU A 133 2.60 -6.77 -14.18
N CYS A 134 3.81 -6.23 -14.08
CA CYS A 134 4.88 -6.79 -13.27
C CYS A 134 4.53 -6.76 -11.77
N GLY A 135 4.07 -5.62 -11.25
CA GLY A 135 3.65 -5.49 -9.85
C GLY A 135 2.41 -6.33 -9.50
N ARG A 136 1.51 -6.57 -10.46
CA ARG A 136 0.37 -7.50 -10.28
C ARG A 136 0.83 -8.96 -10.26
N ALA A 137 1.75 -9.35 -11.15
CA ALA A 137 2.34 -10.68 -11.17
C ALA A 137 3.08 -11.00 -9.87
N TRP A 138 3.91 -10.06 -9.37
CA TRP A 138 4.58 -10.18 -8.08
C TRP A 138 3.61 -10.38 -6.91
N ARG A 139 2.54 -9.58 -6.84
CA ARG A 139 1.52 -9.73 -5.78
C ARG A 139 0.76 -11.05 -5.86
N ARG A 140 0.49 -11.55 -7.08
CA ARG A 140 -0.13 -12.85 -7.29
C ARG A 140 0.78 -13.98 -6.83
N GLN A 141 2.07 -13.94 -7.18
CA GLN A 141 3.05 -14.92 -6.76
C GLN A 141 3.19 -14.96 -5.24
N ARG A 142 3.37 -13.82 -4.55
CA ARG A 142 3.45 -13.77 -3.07
C ARG A 142 2.27 -14.43 -2.36
N LYS A 143 1.04 -14.26 -2.89
CA LYS A 143 -0.16 -14.91 -2.35
C LYS A 143 -0.16 -16.43 -2.54
N ILE A 144 0.49 -16.92 -3.59
CA ILE A 144 0.64 -18.35 -3.85
C ILE A 144 1.72 -18.93 -2.95
N GLU A 145 2.87 -18.25 -2.84
CA GLU A 145 3.99 -18.62 -1.98
C GLU A 145 3.58 -18.73 -0.50
N ALA A 146 2.75 -17.79 -0.01
CA ALA A 146 2.20 -17.84 1.35
C ALA A 146 1.32 -19.08 1.65
N ARG A 147 0.95 -19.87 0.63
CA ARG A 147 0.20 -21.13 0.79
C ARG A 147 1.11 -22.37 0.73
N LEU A 148 2.38 -22.19 0.42
CA LEU A 148 3.37 -23.25 0.31
C LEU A 148 4.30 -23.23 1.54
N GLY A 149 5.06 -24.31 1.72
CA GLY A 149 6.13 -24.36 2.71
C GLY A 149 7.40 -23.65 2.22
N PRO A 150 8.47 -23.67 3.03
CA PRO A 150 9.79 -23.20 2.64
C PRO A 150 10.23 -23.81 1.30
N ASP A 151 10.97 -23.05 0.49
CA ASP A 151 11.41 -23.45 -0.86
C ASP A 151 10.28 -23.93 -1.79
N TRP A 152 9.07 -23.37 -1.61
CA TRP A 152 7.87 -23.77 -2.34
C TRP A 152 7.48 -25.25 -2.16
N ARG A 153 7.90 -25.90 -1.06
CA ARG A 153 7.55 -27.29 -0.76
C ARG A 153 6.06 -27.46 -0.50
N ARG A 154 5.52 -28.63 -0.86
CA ARG A 154 4.11 -28.99 -0.62
C ARG A 154 3.83 -29.18 0.88
N PRO A 155 2.85 -28.47 1.47
CA PRO A 155 2.43 -28.72 2.85
C PRO A 155 1.80 -30.11 3.03
N PRO A 156 1.88 -30.74 4.22
CA PRO A 156 1.42 -32.11 4.47
C PRO A 156 -0.05 -32.39 4.08
N HIS A 157 -0.94 -31.42 4.31
CA HIS A 157 -2.38 -31.56 4.04
C HIS A 157 -2.81 -31.07 2.65
N MET A 158 -1.86 -30.67 1.80
CA MET A 158 -2.17 -30.15 0.47
C MET A 158 -2.20 -31.28 -0.56
N HIS A 159 -3.35 -31.49 -1.20
CA HIS A 159 -3.48 -32.45 -2.30
C HIS A 159 -2.51 -32.13 -3.46
N LEU A 160 -1.90 -33.16 -4.06
CA LEU A 160 -0.89 -33.02 -5.12
C LEU A 160 -1.41 -32.17 -6.30
N LYS A 161 -2.64 -32.42 -6.75
CA LYS A 161 -3.31 -31.63 -7.80
C LYS A 161 -3.39 -30.13 -7.49
N THR A 162 -3.60 -29.76 -6.22
CA THR A 162 -3.62 -28.36 -5.80
C THR A 162 -2.21 -27.78 -5.84
N TYR A 163 -1.23 -28.53 -5.35
CA TYR A 163 0.18 -28.14 -5.35
C TYR A 163 0.69 -27.86 -6.78
N GLU A 164 0.48 -28.78 -7.72
CA GLU A 164 0.89 -28.62 -9.13
C GLU A 164 0.23 -27.39 -9.78
N ARG A 165 -1.05 -27.14 -9.48
CA ARG A 165 -1.75 -25.96 -9.96
C ARG A 165 -1.15 -24.67 -9.40
N LEU A 166 -0.69 -24.66 -8.15
CA LEU A 166 -0.02 -23.50 -7.55
C LEU A 166 1.36 -23.27 -8.21
N LEU A 167 2.15 -24.32 -8.43
CA LEU A 167 3.43 -24.20 -9.15
C LEU A 167 3.25 -23.68 -10.58
N LYS A 168 2.29 -24.22 -11.34
CA LYS A 168 1.94 -23.71 -12.68
C LYS A 168 1.57 -22.23 -12.65
N ALA A 169 0.90 -21.79 -11.58
CA ALA A 169 0.54 -20.39 -11.41
C ALA A 169 1.73 -19.49 -11.05
N ILE A 170 2.74 -19.99 -10.31
CA ILE A 170 4.02 -19.27 -10.07
C ILE A 170 4.76 -19.10 -11.40
N LEU A 171 4.97 -20.19 -12.14
CA LEU A 171 5.64 -20.15 -13.46
C LEU A 171 4.93 -19.22 -14.45
N ALA A 172 3.59 -19.13 -14.39
CA ALA A 172 2.84 -18.19 -15.21
C ALA A 172 3.08 -16.72 -14.79
N CYS A 173 3.27 -16.45 -13.50
CA CYS A 173 3.64 -15.12 -13.02
C CYS A 173 5.06 -14.74 -13.47
N GLU A 174 6.02 -15.67 -13.41
CA GLU A 174 7.39 -15.52 -13.91
C GLU A 174 7.40 -15.15 -15.39
N ARG A 175 6.78 -15.98 -16.25
CA ARG A 175 6.67 -15.69 -17.69
C ARG A 175 6.08 -14.31 -17.98
N GLN A 176 5.09 -13.88 -17.19
CA GLN A 176 4.48 -12.57 -17.35
C GLN A 176 5.45 -11.43 -17.00
N ARG A 177 6.34 -11.62 -16.01
CA ARG A 177 7.41 -10.67 -15.68
C ARG A 177 8.51 -10.66 -16.72
N ASP A 178 8.95 -11.83 -17.19
CA ASP A 178 10.02 -11.94 -18.18
C ASP A 178 9.61 -11.31 -19.51
N ALA A 179 8.36 -11.53 -19.93
CA ALA A 179 7.79 -10.87 -21.10
C ALA A 179 7.70 -9.34 -20.92
N TRP A 180 7.36 -8.87 -19.71
CA TRP A 180 7.35 -7.45 -19.39
C TRP A 180 8.76 -6.84 -19.41
N LEU A 181 9.74 -7.53 -18.82
CA LEU A 181 11.14 -7.10 -18.73
C LEU A 181 11.76 -7.04 -20.12
N SER A 182 11.58 -8.10 -20.92
CA SER A 182 12.04 -8.16 -22.32
C SER A 182 11.50 -6.99 -23.13
N GLY A 183 10.18 -6.70 -22.99
CA GLY A 183 9.57 -5.55 -23.65
C GLY A 183 9.96 -4.17 -23.06
N ALA A 184 10.46 -4.10 -21.83
CA ALA A 184 11.00 -2.88 -21.23
C ALA A 184 12.43 -2.61 -21.68
N VAL A 185 13.28 -3.65 -21.70
CA VAL A 185 14.66 -3.59 -22.19
C VAL A 185 14.69 -3.16 -23.66
N ALA A 186 13.86 -3.75 -24.54
CA ALA A 186 13.80 -3.36 -25.94
C ALA A 186 13.45 -1.87 -26.15
N ARG A 187 12.58 -1.30 -25.29
CA ARG A 187 12.23 0.14 -25.34
C ARG A 187 13.35 1.04 -24.84
N LEU A 188 14.05 0.62 -23.79
CA LEU A 188 15.21 1.36 -23.27
C LEU A 188 16.35 1.36 -24.27
N MET A 189 16.64 0.22 -24.89
CA MET A 189 17.66 0.09 -25.94
C MET A 189 17.32 0.97 -27.16
N GLY A 190 16.08 0.92 -27.66
CA GLY A 190 15.67 1.80 -28.76
C GLY A 190 15.67 3.29 -28.39
N GLY A 191 15.40 3.63 -27.12
CA GLY A 191 15.50 5.00 -26.61
C GLY A 191 16.95 5.49 -26.49
N LEU A 192 17.87 4.61 -26.09
CA LEU A 192 19.32 4.84 -26.06
C LEU A 192 19.87 5.07 -27.48
N GLU A 193 19.47 4.24 -28.45
CA GLU A 193 19.84 4.42 -29.86
C GLU A 193 19.30 5.74 -30.42
N ALA A 194 18.06 6.12 -30.08
CA ALA A 194 17.48 7.40 -30.48
C ALA A 194 18.20 8.59 -29.83
N LEU A 195 18.59 8.48 -28.56
CA LEU A 195 19.38 9.50 -27.85
C LEU A 195 20.80 9.63 -28.42
N GLN A 196 21.47 8.52 -28.73
CA GLN A 196 22.78 8.53 -29.39
C GLN A 196 22.72 9.18 -30.78
N LYS A 197 21.67 8.90 -31.58
CA LYS A 197 21.46 9.58 -32.87
C LYS A 197 21.16 11.08 -32.71
N ARG A 198 20.46 11.46 -31.65
CA ARG A 198 20.08 12.86 -31.38
C ARG A 198 21.24 13.68 -30.79
N PHE A 199 22.13 13.04 -30.02
CA PHE A 199 23.25 13.67 -29.32
C PHE A 199 24.52 12.81 -29.43
N PRO A 200 25.15 12.75 -30.63
CA PRO A 200 26.28 11.86 -30.89
C PRO A 200 27.53 12.17 -30.04
N ASN A 201 27.67 13.41 -29.56
CA ASN A 201 28.86 13.86 -28.81
C ASN A 201 28.72 13.73 -27.28
N LEU A 202 27.61 13.19 -26.76
CA LEU A 202 27.35 13.14 -25.31
C LEU A 202 27.93 11.89 -24.62
N ILE A 203 28.31 10.87 -25.40
CA ILE A 203 28.87 9.60 -24.90
C ILE A 203 30.20 9.35 -25.64
N GLY A 204 31.15 10.26 -25.46
CA GLY A 204 32.55 9.96 -25.73
C GLY A 204 33.04 9.04 -24.61
N VAL A 205 33.21 7.75 -24.91
CA VAL A 205 34.11 6.90 -24.14
C VAL A 205 35.51 7.45 -24.42
N SER A 206 36.11 8.12 -23.44
CA SER A 206 37.56 8.37 -23.45
C SER A 206 38.25 7.01 -23.41
N ASP A 207 39.18 6.82 -24.34
CA ASP A 207 40.00 5.61 -24.53
C ASP A 207 40.58 5.01 -23.23
#